data_AF-A0A960K488-F1
#
_entry.id   AF-A0A960K488-F1
#
_cell.length_a   1.000
_cell.length_b   1.000
_cell.length_c   1.000
_cell.angle_alpha   90.00
_cell.angle_beta   90.00
_cell.angle_gamma   90.00
#
_symmetry.space_group_name_H-M   'P 1'
#
loop_
_entity.id
_entity.type
_entity.pdbx_description
1 polymer ?
#
loop_
_entity_poly.entity_id
_entity_poly.type
_entity_poly.pdbx_seq_one_letter_code
_entity_poly.pdbx_strand_id
1 'polypeptide(L)'
;ATFEIWGALLNGATLVILPRELTLSPETLASALAEQRISTLFLTTALFNQLAAEAPVAFSGAREVLFGGEQVDPRAVRRILEEGPPERLLHVYGP
;
A
#
# COMPACT_ATOMS: atom_id res chain seq x y z
N ALA A 1 8.81 -8.12 1.86
CA ALA A 1 9.62 -8.17 3.09
C ALA A 1 10.97 -7.45 2.97
N THR A 2 11.87 -7.81 2.04
CA THR A 2 13.22 -7.20 1.97
C THR A 2 13.21 -5.68 1.86
N PHE A 3 12.35 -5.12 0.99
CA PHE A 3 12.21 -3.67 0.81
C PHE A 3 11.77 -2.97 2.10
N GLU A 4 10.68 -3.43 2.74
CA GLU A 4 10.10 -2.75 3.91
C GLU A 4 11.01 -2.83 5.13
N ILE A 5 11.65 -3.98 5.37
CA ILE A 5 12.55 -4.17 6.52
C ILE A 5 13.79 -3.27 6.38
N TRP A 6 14.53 -3.40 5.27
CA TRP A 6 15.79 -2.68 5.11
C TRP A 6 15.59 -1.22 4.75
N GLY A 7 14.56 -0.91 3.96
CA GLY A 7 14.15 0.45 3.64
C GLY A 7 13.81 1.23 4.90
N ALA A 8 13.11 0.64 5.87
CA ALA A 8 12.83 1.31 7.13
C ALA A 8 14.07 1.43 8.02
N LEU A 9 14.72 0.30 8.34
CA LEU A 9 15.77 0.26 9.35
C LEU A 9 17.03 1.04 8.96
N LEU A 10 17.39 1.05 7.67
CA LEU A 10 18.58 1.77 7.19
C LEU A 10 18.35 3.29 7.01
N ASN A 11 17.09 3.74 7.07
CA ASN A 11 16.73 5.16 6.92
C ASN A 11 16.19 5.77 8.23
N GLY A 12 16.31 5.06 9.36
CA GLY A 12 15.85 5.54 10.67
C GLY A 12 14.32 5.62 10.81
N ALA A 13 13.58 4.87 9.99
CA ALA A 13 12.12 4.82 10.07
C ALA A 13 11.63 3.71 11.00
N THR A 14 10.35 3.77 11.35
CA THR A 14 9.67 2.73 12.13
C THR A 14 9.20 1.61 11.23
N LEU A 15 9.57 0.37 11.55
CA LEU A 15 9.00 -0.83 10.93
C LEU A 15 7.77 -1.30 11.72
N VAL A 16 6.60 -1.29 11.09
CA VAL A 16 5.36 -1.80 11.68
C VAL A 16 5.05 -3.19 11.12
N ILE A 17 4.96 -4.19 11.99
CA ILE A 17 4.56 -5.54 11.61
C ILE A 17 3.07 -5.70 11.90
N LEU A 18 2.27 -5.77 10.84
CA LEU A 18 0.82 -5.98 10.97
C LEU A 18 0.51 -7.48 11.18
N PRO A 19 -0.40 -7.82 12.11
CA PRO A 19 -0.96 -9.16 12.19
C PRO A 19 -1.60 -9.58 10.87
N ARG A 20 -1.45 -10.85 10.51
CA ARG A 20 -1.94 -11.39 9.23
C ARG A 20 -3.44 -11.19 9.07
N GLU A 21 -4.18 -11.25 10.17
CA GLU A 21 -5.63 -11.10 10.22
C GLU A 21 -6.08 -9.75 9.66
N LEU A 22 -5.28 -8.69 9.87
CA LEU A 22 -5.59 -7.35 9.38
C LEU A 22 -5.42 -7.22 7.86
N THR A 23 -4.68 -8.14 7.23
CA THR A 23 -4.47 -8.16 5.77
C THR A 23 -5.55 -8.95 5.01
N LEU A 24 -6.50 -9.58 5.72
CA LEU A 24 -7.52 -10.44 5.12
C LEU A 24 -8.72 -9.69 4.56
N SER A 25 -8.89 -8.41 4.91
CA SER A 25 -9.98 -7.55 4.45
C SER A 25 -9.43 -6.18 4.04
N PRO A 26 -9.84 -5.63 2.88
CA PRO A 26 -9.49 -4.28 2.47
C PRO A 26 -9.85 -3.21 3.52
N GLU A 27 -11.01 -3.33 4.17
CA GLU A 27 -11.45 -2.36 5.19
C GLU A 27 -10.60 -2.43 6.46
N THR A 28 -10.29 -3.64 6.93
CA THR A 28 -9.45 -3.84 8.11
C THR A 28 -8.02 -3.35 7.84
N LEU A 29 -7.51 -3.63 6.63
CA LEU A 29 -6.20 -3.16 6.23
C LEU A 29 -6.17 -1.63 6.14
N ALA A 30 -7.14 -1.01 5.47
CA ALA A 30 -7.25 0.45 5.38
C ALA A 30 -7.29 1.12 6.75
N SER A 31 -8.05 0.55 7.69
CA SER A 31 -8.13 1.03 9.07
C SER A 31 -6.79 0.92 9.78
N ALA A 32 -6.10 -0.23 9.66
CA ALA A 32 -4.78 -0.43 10.24
C ALA A 32 -3.72 0.53 9.66
N LEU A 33 -3.77 0.81 8.35
CA LEU A 33 -2.88 1.78 7.70
C LEU A 33 -3.07 3.19 8.29
N ALA A 34 -4.33 3.59 8.50
CA ALA A 34 -4.67 4.89 9.08
C ALA A 34 -4.28 4.98 10.57
N GLU A 35 -4.64 3.98 11.38
CA GLU A 35 -4.34 3.94 12.82
C GLU A 35 -2.84 3.97 13.11
N GLN A 36 -2.06 3.20 12.35
CA GLN A 36 -0.61 3.13 12.50
C GLN A 36 0.11 4.29 11.77
N ARG A 37 -0.64 5.16 11.07
CA ARG A 37 -0.11 6.28 10.27
C ARG A 37 0.99 5.83 9.31
N ILE A 38 0.72 4.75 8.59
CA ILE A 38 1.67 4.18 7.62
C ILE A 38 1.95 5.21 6.52
N SER A 39 3.21 5.59 6.36
CA SER A 39 3.65 6.57 5.36
C SER A 39 4.22 5.93 4.11
N THR A 40 4.76 4.71 4.21
CA THR A 40 5.33 3.96 3.08
C THR A 40 4.95 2.49 3.20
N LEU A 41 4.52 1.86 2.10
CA LEU A 41 4.22 0.43 2.04
C LEU A 41 4.43 -0.14 0.64
N PHE A 42 4.66 -1.45 0.57
CA PHE A 42 4.74 -2.20 -0.67
C PHE A 42 3.64 -3.27 -0.72
N LEU A 43 2.88 -3.32 -1.82
CA LEU A 43 1.80 -4.29 -2.02
C LEU A 43 2.04 -5.17 -3.26
N THR A 44 1.44 -6.35 -3.27
CA THR A 44 1.22 -7.04 -4.55
C THR A 44 0.19 -6.28 -5.36
N THR A 45 0.25 -6.40 -6.68
CA THR A 45 -0.75 -5.73 -7.55
C THR A 45 -2.16 -6.28 -7.29
N ALA A 46 -2.31 -7.59 -7.03
CA ALA A 46 -3.59 -8.16 -6.61
C ALA A 46 -4.19 -7.48 -5.37
N LEU A 47 -3.41 -7.28 -4.30
CA LEU A 47 -3.89 -6.63 -3.08
C LEU A 47 -4.17 -5.13 -3.29
N PHE A 48 -3.34 -4.46 -4.09
CA PHE A 48 -3.60 -3.08 -4.53
C PHE A 48 -4.95 -2.97 -5.26
N ASN A 49 -5.23 -3.88 -6.19
CA ASN A 49 -6.49 -3.89 -6.94
C ASN A 49 -7.70 -4.13 -6.02
N GLN A 50 -7.58 -5.00 -5.01
CA GLN A 50 -8.63 -5.20 -4.01
C GLN A 50 -8.90 -3.92 -3.20
N LEU A 51 -7.86 -3.25 -2.72
CA LEU A 51 -7.99 -1.98 -2.01
C LEU A 51 -8.60 -0.89 -2.90
N ALA A 52 -8.20 -0.80 -4.17
CA ALA A 52 -8.81 0.13 -5.11
C ALA A 52 -10.30 -0.14 -5.34
N ALA A 53 -10.72 -1.40 -5.30
CA ALA A 53 -12.12 -1.78 -5.50
C ALA A 53 -13.01 -1.46 -4.29
N GLU A 54 -12.52 -1.75 -3.08
CA GLU A 54 -13.33 -1.81 -1.87
C GLU A 54 -13.03 -0.67 -0.87
N ALA A 55 -11.79 -0.18 -0.82
CA ALA A 55 -11.35 0.85 0.11
C ALA A 55 -10.38 1.85 -0.56
N PRO A 56 -10.78 2.57 -1.62
CA PRO A 56 -9.86 3.38 -2.42
C PRO A 56 -9.25 4.57 -1.66
N VAL A 57 -9.84 4.95 -0.53
CA VAL A 57 -9.32 5.98 0.38
C VAL A 57 -8.20 5.50 1.30
N ALA A 58 -7.87 4.19 1.28
CA ALA A 58 -6.90 3.55 2.17
C ALA A 58 -5.50 4.20 2.14
N PHE A 59 -5.16 4.88 1.04
CA PHE A 59 -3.82 5.44 0.81
C PHE A 59 -3.74 6.96 1.01
N SER A 60 -4.84 7.63 1.36
CA SER A 60 -4.91 9.10 1.40
C SER A 60 -3.93 9.77 2.37
N GLY A 61 -3.45 9.03 3.38
CA GLY A 61 -2.45 9.51 4.34
C GLY A 61 -1.01 9.05 4.05
N ALA A 62 -0.80 8.25 3.02
CA ALA A 62 0.50 7.68 2.70
C ALA A 62 1.32 8.63 1.81
N ARG A 63 2.61 8.70 2.08
CA ARG A 63 3.58 9.42 1.25
C ARG A 63 3.95 8.59 0.02
N GLU A 64 4.19 7.30 0.20
CA GLU A 64 4.62 6.41 -0.88
C GLU A 64 3.88 5.08 -0.85
N VAL A 65 3.13 4.79 -1.90
CA VAL A 65 2.55 3.46 -2.14
C VAL A 65 3.28 2.84 -3.31
N LEU A 66 3.96 1.74 -3.03
CA LEU A 66 4.59 0.91 -4.04
C LEU A 66 3.75 -0.34 -4.24
N PHE A 67 3.59 -0.78 -5.48
CA PHE A 67 2.96 -2.06 -5.76
C PHE A 67 3.58 -2.73 -6.98
N GLY A 68 3.55 -4.06 -7.05
CA GLY A 68 4.19 -4.78 -8.14
C GLY A 68 3.95 -6.28 -8.15
N GLY A 69 4.70 -6.98 -9.00
CA GLY A 69 4.68 -8.45 -9.11
C GLY A 69 3.85 -9.01 -10.26
N GLU A 70 3.04 -8.20 -10.93
CA GLU A 70 2.21 -8.59 -12.08
C GLU A 70 1.72 -7.34 -12.85
N GLN A 71 0.95 -7.56 -13.92
CA GLN A 71 0.40 -6.50 -14.75
C GLN A 71 -0.68 -5.71 -13.99
N VAL A 72 -0.56 -4.37 -14.00
CA VAL A 72 -1.54 -3.47 -13.37
C VAL A 72 -2.79 -3.28 -14.21
N ASP A 73 -3.96 -3.19 -13.56
CA ASP A 73 -5.18 -2.65 -14.17
C ASP A 73 -5.18 -1.11 -14.04
N PRO A 74 -5.10 -0.35 -15.16
CA PRO A 74 -5.14 1.10 -15.12
C PRO A 74 -6.41 1.69 -14.48
N ARG A 75 -7.51 0.94 -14.43
CA ARG A 75 -8.76 1.38 -13.77
C ARG A 75 -8.59 1.46 -12.26
N ALA A 76 -7.90 0.49 -11.66
CA ALA A 76 -7.59 0.49 -10.23
C ALA A 76 -6.70 1.70 -9.88
N VAL A 77 -5.67 1.96 -10.69
CA VAL A 77 -4.80 3.13 -10.52
C VAL A 77 -5.59 4.42 -10.60
N ARG A 78 -6.43 4.59 -11.63
CA ARG A 78 -7.27 5.78 -11.78
C ARG A 78 -8.16 5.99 -10.56
N ARG A 79 -8.80 4.93 -10.08
CA ARG A 79 -9.70 5.00 -8.93
C ARG A 79 -9.00 5.49 -7.65
N ILE A 80 -7.81 4.96 -7.36
CA ILE A 80 -6.99 5.46 -6.23
C ILE A 80 -6.66 6.94 -6.42
N LEU A 81 -6.25 7.35 -7.62
CA LEU A 81 -5.86 8.74 -7.88
C LEU A 81 -7.03 9.72 -7.76
N GLU A 82 -8.26 9.28 -8.06
CA GLU A 82 -9.46 10.11 -8.00
C GLU A 82 -10.08 10.18 -6.59
N GLU A 83 -10.06 9.08 -5.83
CA GLU A 83 -10.78 8.99 -4.56
C GLU A 83 -9.90 9.16 -3.31
N GLY A 84 -8.63 8.73 -3.37
CA GLY A 84 -7.75 8.69 -2.20
C GLY A 84 -6.28 8.56 -2.53
N PRO A 85 -5.69 9.52 -3.27
CA PRO A 85 -4.31 9.41 -3.74
C PRO A 85 -3.32 9.47 -2.57
N PRO A 86 -2.27 8.64 -2.58
CA PRO A 86 -1.05 8.94 -1.84
C PRO A 86 -0.28 10.09 -2.50
N GLU A 87 0.72 10.66 -1.83
CA GLU A 87 1.59 11.67 -2.45
C GLU A 87 2.36 11.11 -3.67
N ARG A 88 2.78 9.84 -3.59
CA ARG A 88 3.46 9.13 -4.68
C ARG A 88 2.92 7.72 -4.82
N LEU A 89 2.54 7.35 -6.04
CA LEU A 89 2.09 6.02 -6.41
C LEU A 89 3.08 5.43 -7.42
N LEU A 90 3.72 4.30 -7.09
CA LEU A 90 4.78 3.69 -7.90
C LEU A 90 4.41 2.24 -8.24
N HIS A 91 4.30 1.93 -9.54
CA HIS A 91 4.28 0.54 -10.01
C HIS A 91 5.73 0.08 -10.19
N VAL A 92 6.11 -0.99 -9.49
CA VAL A 92 7.48 -1.48 -9.39
C VAL A 92 7.61 -2.82 -10.09
N TYR A 93 8.68 -2.98 -10.85
CA TYR A 93 9.07 -4.24 -11.49
C TYR A 93 10.46 -4.67 -11.01
N GLY A 94 10.61 -5.97 -10.77
CA GLY A 94 11.88 -6.61 -10.46
C GLY A 94 11.81 -8.11 -10.76
N PRO A 95 12.90 -8.73 -11.25
CA PRO A 95 12.98 -10.17 -11.49
C PRO A 95 13.14 -10.99 -10.20
#